data_AF-A0A5A7MS62-F1
#
_entry.id   AF-A0A5A7MS62-F1
#
_cell.length_a   1.000
_cell.length_b   1.000
_cell.length_c   1.000
_cell.angle_alpha   90.00
_cell.angle_beta   90.00
_cell.angle_gamma   90.00
#
_symmetry.space_group_name_H-M   'P 1'
#
loop_
_entity.id
_entity.type
_entity.pdbx_description
1 polymer ?
#
loop_
_entity_poly.entity_id
_entity_poly.type
_entity_poly.pdbx_seq_one_letter_code
_entity_poly.pdbx_strand_id
1 'polypeptide(L)'
;MGGELNWVQRRDADQLFGFEGRDTLTGDVSLYREWGGGLLSTVRVGRFLAGDWGATVDMSKRFDNGVRLGGYVTLSDGSGREFGGSAPDKGLYLTVPLSKFWPFGGPRKSVSTRFSDLTRDSGQRLRLNGRLYEYVSGLNRQRLERDWTEILD
;
A
#
# COMPACT_ATOMS: atom_id res chain seq x y z
N MET A 1 -8.77 -0.26 12.42
CA MET A 1 -9.17 -1.22 11.35
C MET A 1 -9.73 -0.42 10.19
N GLY A 2 -9.80 -0.99 8.99
CA GLY A 2 -10.37 -0.35 7.80
C GLY A 2 -10.91 -1.41 6.84
N GLY A 3 -11.80 -1.00 5.94
CA GLY A 3 -12.34 -1.85 4.90
C GLY A 3 -12.46 -1.06 3.60
N GLU A 4 -12.30 -1.74 2.48
CA GLU A 4 -12.38 -1.18 1.14
C GLU A 4 -13.16 -2.12 0.22
N LEU A 5 -14.03 -1.54 -0.60
CA LEU A 5 -14.79 -2.23 -1.64
C LEU A 5 -14.75 -1.37 -2.89
N ASN A 6 -14.33 -1.95 -4.02
CA ASN A 6 -14.29 -1.26 -5.30
C ASN A 6 -14.88 -2.14 -6.40
N TRP A 7 -15.75 -1.56 -7.21
CA TRP A 7 -16.21 -2.13 -8.47
C TRP A 7 -15.38 -1.56 -9.60
N VAL A 8 -14.71 -2.42 -10.38
CA VAL A 8 -13.74 -2.01 -11.41
C VAL A 8 -14.11 -2.66 -12.73
N GLN A 9 -14.08 -1.88 -13.81
CA GLN A 9 -14.30 -2.36 -15.17
C GLN A 9 -13.00 -2.30 -15.97
N ARG A 10 -12.66 -3.39 -16.67
CA ARG A 10 -11.43 -3.47 -17.46
C ARG A 10 -11.58 -2.69 -18.76
N ARG A 11 -10.64 -1.78 -19.02
CA ARG A 11 -10.54 -1.03 -20.28
C ARG A 11 -9.99 -1.92 -21.38
N ASP A 12 -10.44 -1.72 -22.61
CA ASP A 12 -9.94 -2.45 -23.77
C ASP A 12 -8.43 -2.22 -23.97
N ALA A 13 -7.76 -3.29 -24.43
CA ALA A 13 -6.31 -3.33 -24.61
C ALA A 13 -5.80 -2.42 -25.76
N ASP A 14 -6.69 -1.98 -26.64
CA ASP A 14 -6.43 -1.04 -27.73
C ASP A 14 -6.27 0.42 -27.25
N GLN A 15 -6.44 0.67 -25.95
CA GLN A 15 -6.29 1.96 -25.29
C GLN A 15 -7.25 3.05 -25.79
N LEU A 16 -8.29 2.68 -26.52
CA LEU A 16 -9.36 3.59 -26.92
C LEU A 16 -10.33 3.80 -25.74
N PHE A 17 -11.56 4.24 -26.03
CA PHE A 17 -12.62 4.45 -25.04
C PHE A 17 -13.48 3.20 -24.78
N GLY A 18 -13.06 2.04 -25.29
CA GLY A 18 -13.78 0.77 -25.14
C GLY A 18 -13.57 0.09 -23.78
N PHE A 19 -14.54 -0.74 -23.40
CA PHE A 19 -14.52 -1.55 -22.18
C PHE A 19 -14.75 -3.01 -22.55
N GLU A 20 -13.97 -3.91 -21.93
CA GLU A 20 -13.94 -5.34 -22.29
C GLU A 20 -15.17 -6.12 -21.76
N GLY A 21 -16.18 -5.41 -21.26
CA GLY A 21 -17.41 -5.97 -20.66
C GLY A 21 -17.18 -6.83 -19.41
N ARG A 22 -15.96 -6.83 -18.86
CA ARG A 22 -15.59 -7.62 -17.69
C ARG A 22 -15.51 -6.72 -16.46
N ASP A 23 -16.44 -6.97 -15.56
CA ASP A 23 -16.57 -6.29 -14.29
C ASP A 23 -16.00 -7.15 -13.17
N THR A 24 -15.09 -6.57 -12.38
CA THR A 24 -14.48 -7.25 -11.23
C THR A 24 -14.82 -6.47 -9.96
N LEU A 25 -15.49 -7.14 -9.02
CA LEU A 25 -15.62 -6.65 -7.65
C LEU A 25 -14.35 -7.02 -6.87
N THR A 26 -13.71 -6.02 -6.29
CA THR A 26 -12.54 -6.17 -5.42
C THR A 26 -12.84 -5.60 -4.04
N GLY A 27 -12.13 -6.09 -3.03
CA GLY A 27 -12.29 -5.56 -1.69
C GLY A 27 -11.34 -6.19 -0.70
N ASP A 28 -11.02 -5.45 0.36
CA ASP A 28 -10.13 -5.91 1.42
C ASP A 28 -10.53 -5.38 2.79
N VAL A 29 -10.23 -6.16 3.82
CA VAL A 29 -10.25 -5.71 5.20
C VAL A 29 -8.81 -5.58 5.67
N SER A 30 -8.52 -4.46 6.33
CA SER A 30 -7.20 -4.08 6.80
C SER A 30 -7.19 -3.85 8.32
N LEU A 31 -6.25 -4.49 9.00
CA LEU A 31 -5.93 -4.26 10.41
C LEU A 31 -4.60 -3.50 10.49
N TYR A 32 -4.56 -2.50 11.36
CA TYR A 32 -3.40 -1.67 11.56
C TYR A 32 -3.07 -1.63 13.04
N ARG A 33 -1.80 -1.81 13.38
CA ARG A 33 -1.31 -1.68 14.74
C ARG A 33 -0.01 -0.90 14.77
N GLU A 34 -0.07 0.25 15.42
CA GLU A 34 1.13 1.02 15.77
C GLU A 34 1.74 0.46 17.06
N TRP A 35 3.05 0.36 17.02
CA TRP A 35 3.91 0.01 18.14
C TRP A 35 4.76 1.23 18.50
N GLY A 36 5.45 1.16 19.65
CA GLY A 36 6.36 2.20 20.08
C GLY A 36 7.46 2.51 19.04
N GLY A 37 7.89 3.78 19.02
CA GLY A 37 8.98 4.24 18.18
C GLY A 37 8.67 4.25 16.68
N GLY A 38 7.42 4.38 16.25
CA GLY A 38 7.09 4.53 14.83
C GLY A 38 7.08 3.23 14.02
N LEU A 39 7.04 2.07 14.68
CA LEU A 39 6.81 0.78 14.02
C LEU A 39 5.30 0.58 13.79
N LEU A 40 4.92 0.15 12.60
CA LEU A 40 3.54 -0.11 12.19
C LEU A 40 3.47 -1.50 11.56
N SER A 41 2.57 -2.33 12.07
CA SER A 41 2.17 -3.58 11.42
C SER A 41 0.81 -3.41 10.76
N THR A 42 0.70 -3.91 9.54
CA THR A 42 -0.52 -3.93 8.77
C THR A 42 -0.78 -5.34 8.30
N VAL A 43 -2.00 -5.84 8.52
CA VAL A 43 -2.47 -7.10 7.95
C VAL A 43 -3.67 -6.79 7.09
N ARG A 44 -3.71 -7.36 5.89
CA ARG A 44 -4.80 -7.19 4.94
C ARG A 44 -5.23 -8.53 4.39
N VAL A 45 -6.52 -8.74 4.25
CA VAL A 45 -7.10 -9.94 3.64
C VAL A 45 -8.24 -9.52 2.72
N GLY A 46 -8.27 -10.05 1.50
CA GLY A 46 -9.27 -9.65 0.52
C GLY A 46 -9.13 -10.31 -0.84
N ARG A 47 -9.90 -9.77 -1.79
CA ARG A 47 -9.91 -10.16 -3.19
C ARG A 47 -9.21 -9.10 -4.04
N PHE A 48 -8.18 -9.52 -4.77
CA PHE A 48 -7.33 -8.66 -5.59
C PHE A 48 -7.91 -8.42 -7.00
N LEU A 49 -7.25 -7.56 -7.78
CA LEU A 49 -7.68 -7.14 -9.11
C LEU A 49 -7.80 -8.31 -10.11
N ALA A 50 -6.97 -9.34 -9.98
CA ALA A 50 -7.05 -10.54 -10.81
C ALA A 50 -8.19 -11.49 -10.38
N GLY A 51 -8.96 -11.12 -9.35
CA GLY A 51 -10.11 -11.87 -8.85
C GLY A 51 -9.74 -13.01 -7.90
N ASP A 52 -8.46 -13.17 -7.59
CA ASP A 52 -7.90 -14.10 -6.61
C ASP A 52 -8.01 -13.55 -5.18
N TRP A 53 -8.17 -14.47 -4.23
CA TRP A 53 -8.16 -14.14 -2.80
C TRP A 53 -6.77 -14.27 -2.24
N GLY A 54 -6.43 -13.37 -1.32
CA GLY A 54 -5.19 -13.50 -0.58
C GLY A 54 -5.04 -12.54 0.57
N ALA A 55 -3.86 -12.59 1.17
CA ALA A 55 -3.50 -11.87 2.37
C ALA A 55 -2.12 -11.23 2.22
N THR A 56 -1.98 -10.02 2.72
CA THR A 56 -0.72 -9.29 2.80
C THR A 56 -0.42 -8.96 4.25
N VAL A 57 0.80 -9.28 4.68
CA VAL A 57 1.37 -8.80 5.94
C VAL A 57 2.45 -7.78 5.59
N ASP A 58 2.38 -6.61 6.21
CA ASP A 58 3.33 -5.51 6.03
C ASP A 58 3.80 -5.03 7.40
N MET A 59 5.09 -4.74 7.50
CA MET A 59 5.68 -4.11 8.67
C MET A 59 6.59 -2.97 8.21
N SER A 60 6.43 -1.80 8.82
CA SER A 60 7.23 -0.62 8.49
C SER A 60 7.64 0.17 9.71
N LYS A 61 8.82 0.77 9.66
CA LYS A 61 9.38 1.68 10.66
C LYS A 61 9.49 3.07 10.05
N ARG A 62 8.85 4.06 10.68
CA ARG A 62 9.07 5.48 10.43
C ARG A 62 10.11 6.00 11.42
N PHE A 63 11.12 6.68 10.91
CA PHE A 63 12.13 7.38 11.69
C PHE A 63 11.72 8.84 11.89
N ASP A 64 12.34 9.52 12.85
CA ASP A 64 12.01 10.91 13.22
C ASP A 64 12.30 11.90 12.08
N ASN A 65 13.29 11.58 11.23
CA ASN A 65 13.55 12.33 9.98
C ASN A 65 12.47 12.14 8.90
N GLY A 66 11.43 11.34 9.17
CA GLY A 66 10.31 11.05 8.28
C GLY A 66 10.56 9.95 7.26
N VAL A 67 11.78 9.41 7.17
CA VAL A 67 12.07 8.24 6.33
C VAL A 67 11.27 7.05 6.84
N ARG A 68 10.74 6.25 5.91
CA ARG A 68 10.07 4.98 6.23
C ARG A 68 10.77 3.83 5.52
N LEU A 69 11.14 2.81 6.27
CA LEU A 69 11.61 1.53 5.76
C LEU A 69 10.55 0.47 6.08
N GLY A 70 10.19 -0.36 5.13
CA GLY A 70 9.23 -1.43 5.37
C GLY A 70 9.45 -2.63 4.48
N GLY A 71 8.76 -3.71 4.83
CA GLY A 71 8.73 -4.94 4.08
C GLY A 71 7.35 -5.57 4.14
N TYR A 72 7.02 -6.32 3.08
CA TYR A 72 5.75 -7.00 2.98
C TYR A 72 5.90 -8.40 2.39
N VAL A 73 4.91 -9.23 2.69
CA VAL A 73 4.73 -10.55 2.09
C VAL A 73 3.25 -10.70 1.75
N THR A 74 2.97 -11.12 0.52
CA THR A 74 1.62 -11.38 0.00
C THR A 74 1.50 -12.84 -0.45
N LEU A 75 0.44 -13.49 0.00
CA LEU A 75 0.03 -14.83 -0.41
C LEU A 75 -1.32 -14.71 -1.11
N SER A 76 -1.48 -15.33 -2.28
CA SER A 76 -2.73 -15.29 -3.04
C SER A 76 -2.93 -16.58 -3.83
N ASP A 77 -4.19 -16.97 -4.06
CA ASP A 77 -4.53 -18.17 -4.83
C ASP A 77 -4.07 -18.10 -6.30
N GLY A 78 -3.91 -16.89 -6.84
CA GLY A 78 -3.39 -16.65 -8.19
C GLY A 78 -1.90 -17.00 -8.34
N SER A 79 -1.10 -16.84 -7.27
CA SER A 79 0.36 -17.00 -7.35
C SER A 79 0.79 -18.43 -7.72
N GLY A 80 0.01 -19.44 -7.30
CA GLY A 80 0.24 -20.84 -7.63
C GLY A 80 -0.13 -21.22 -9.06
N ARG A 81 -1.10 -20.54 -9.69
CA ARG A 81 -1.59 -20.87 -11.04
C ARG A 81 -0.81 -20.18 -12.14
N GLU A 82 -0.45 -18.91 -11.97
CA GLU A 82 0.24 -18.13 -13.01
C GLU A 82 1.76 -18.37 -13.06
N PHE A 83 2.37 -18.77 -11.94
CA PHE A 83 3.84 -18.81 -11.82
C PHE A 83 4.41 -20.17 -11.36
N GLY A 84 3.62 -21.25 -11.44
CA GLY A 84 4.12 -22.63 -11.25
C GLY A 84 4.65 -22.97 -9.85
N GLY A 85 4.37 -22.15 -8.84
CA GLY A 85 4.76 -22.41 -7.46
C GLY A 85 4.02 -21.51 -6.47
N SER A 86 3.57 -22.09 -5.37
CA SER A 86 2.89 -21.45 -4.22
C SER A 86 3.78 -20.50 -3.40
N ALA A 87 4.86 -19.99 -3.99
CA ALA A 87 5.78 -19.10 -3.31
C ALA A 87 5.14 -17.71 -3.15
N PRO A 88 5.24 -17.08 -1.96
CA PRO A 88 4.73 -15.73 -1.71
C PRO A 88 5.41 -14.66 -2.57
N ASP A 89 4.69 -13.58 -2.86
CA ASP A 89 5.28 -12.30 -3.27
C ASP A 89 5.83 -11.59 -2.01
N LYS A 90 6.99 -10.98 -2.13
CA LYS A 90 7.69 -10.34 -1.01
C LYS A 90 8.55 -9.20 -1.52
N GLY A 91 8.65 -8.16 -0.73
CA GLY A 91 9.46 -7.01 -1.09
C GLY A 91 9.81 -6.13 0.09
N LEU A 92 10.84 -5.31 -0.10
CA LEU A 92 11.23 -4.22 0.78
C LEU A 92 10.97 -2.89 0.08
N TYR A 93 10.74 -1.84 0.86
CA TYR A 93 10.59 -0.50 0.33
C TYR A 93 11.17 0.55 1.26
N LEU A 94 11.74 1.58 0.65
CA LEU A 94 12.25 2.78 1.30
C LEU A 94 11.49 3.98 0.77
N THR A 95 10.90 4.76 1.66
CA THR A 95 10.22 6.01 1.33
C THR A 95 10.94 7.17 2.00
N VAL A 96 11.40 8.13 1.19
CA VAL A 96 12.06 9.35 1.64
C VAL A 96 11.13 10.54 1.39
N PRO A 97 10.76 11.31 2.42
CA PRO A 97 9.92 12.50 2.26
C PRO A 97 10.76 13.64 1.67
N LEU A 98 10.52 14.02 0.42
CA LEU A 98 11.27 15.09 -0.23
C LEU A 98 10.83 16.49 0.23
N SER A 99 9.60 16.61 0.75
CA SER A 99 9.07 17.88 1.23
C SER A 99 9.90 18.52 2.35
N LYS A 100 10.61 17.72 3.15
CA LYS A 100 11.52 18.22 4.19
C LYS A 100 12.90 18.64 3.66
N PHE A 101 13.29 18.17 2.47
CA PHE A 101 14.58 18.47 1.86
C PHE A 101 14.50 19.59 0.81
N TRP A 102 13.30 20.02 0.42
CA TRP A 102 13.10 21.05 -0.59
C TRP A 102 12.30 22.24 -0.01
N PRO A 103 12.96 23.28 0.51
CA PRO A 103 12.30 24.41 1.17
C PRO A 103 11.41 25.25 0.24
N PHE A 104 11.51 25.05 -1.08
CA PHE A 104 10.74 25.81 -2.09
C PHE A 104 9.55 25.05 -2.69
N GLY A 105 9.14 23.92 -2.10
CA GLY A 105 7.98 23.16 -2.56
C GLY A 105 8.20 22.50 -3.93
N GLY A 106 8.84 21.34 -3.94
CA GLY A 106 8.95 20.53 -5.15
C GLY A 106 7.61 19.84 -5.52
N PRO A 107 7.40 19.46 -6.81
CA PRO A 107 6.17 18.82 -7.26
C PRO A 107 5.93 17.43 -6.66
N ARG A 108 6.94 16.82 -6.01
CA ARG A 108 6.88 15.48 -5.43
C ARG A 108 7.04 15.54 -3.91
N LYS A 109 6.03 15.06 -3.18
CA LYS A 109 6.03 15.02 -1.70
C LYS A 109 6.95 13.94 -1.12
N SER A 110 7.18 12.85 -1.84
CA SER A 110 8.03 11.74 -1.42
C SER A 110 8.58 10.95 -2.61
N VAL A 111 9.71 10.29 -2.44
CA VAL A 111 10.22 9.25 -3.34
C VAL A 111 10.13 7.91 -2.63
N SER A 112 9.58 6.91 -3.31
CA SER A 112 9.52 5.54 -2.81
C SER A 112 10.26 4.62 -3.76
N THR A 113 11.25 3.92 -3.24
CA THR A 113 11.99 2.88 -3.95
C THR A 113 11.53 1.53 -3.41
N ARG A 114 11.09 0.63 -4.29
CA ARG A 114 10.70 -0.74 -3.93
C ARG A 114 11.74 -1.71 -4.49
N PHE A 115 12.21 -2.59 -3.62
CA PHE A 115 13.05 -3.72 -3.94
C PHE A 115 12.19 -4.98 -3.78
N SER A 116 11.59 -5.42 -4.87
CA SER A 116 10.84 -6.67 -4.95
C SER A 116 11.46 -7.53 -6.04
N ASP A 117 11.26 -8.85 -5.98
CA ASP A 117 11.66 -9.73 -7.07
C ASP A 117 10.97 -9.25 -8.36
N LEU A 118 11.77 -8.87 -9.37
CA LEU A 118 11.32 -8.29 -10.65
C LEU A 118 10.31 -9.16 -11.42
N THR A 119 10.16 -10.42 -11.01
CA THR A 119 9.36 -11.45 -11.66
C THR A 119 7.93 -11.56 -11.15
N ARG A 120 7.50 -10.78 -10.13
CA ARG A 120 6.21 -11.02 -9.46
C ARG A 120 5.47 -9.74 -9.05
N ASP A 121 4.19 -9.68 -9.38
CA ASP A 121 3.21 -8.69 -8.87
C ASP A 121 1.90 -9.41 -8.49
N SER A 122 2.01 -10.48 -7.69
CA SER A 122 0.82 -11.21 -7.22
C SER A 122 0.18 -10.45 -6.06
N GLY A 123 -1.11 -10.17 -6.14
CA GLY A 123 -1.81 -9.35 -5.15
C GLY A 123 -1.76 -7.86 -5.43
N GLN A 124 -1.54 -7.48 -6.70
CA GLN A 124 -1.63 -6.10 -7.14
C GLN A 124 -2.99 -5.51 -6.75
N ARG A 125 -2.94 -4.39 -6.03
CA ARG A 125 -4.12 -3.63 -5.62
C ARG A 125 -4.36 -2.46 -6.55
N LEU A 126 -5.59 -1.99 -6.58
CA LEU A 126 -5.91 -0.72 -7.19
C LEU A 126 -5.12 0.38 -6.46
N ARG A 127 -4.32 1.12 -7.24
CA ARG A 127 -3.55 2.26 -6.74
C ARG A 127 -4.49 3.45 -6.57
N LEU A 128 -5.17 3.48 -5.42
CA LEU A 128 -5.98 4.62 -5.01
C LEU A 128 -5.08 5.66 -4.34
N ASN A 129 -5.22 6.93 -4.77
CA ASN A 129 -4.63 8.06 -4.07
C ASN A 129 -5.52 8.41 -2.87
N GLY A 130 -4.95 8.47 -1.66
CA GLY A 130 -5.67 8.89 -0.45
C GLY A 130 -6.56 7.80 0.14
N ARG A 131 -5.96 6.73 0.67
CA ARG A 131 -6.75 5.72 1.39
C ARG A 131 -7.27 6.31 2.71
N LEU A 132 -8.48 5.93 3.13
CA LEU A 132 -9.12 6.48 4.34
C LEU A 132 -8.25 6.37 5.58
N TYR A 133 -7.50 5.26 5.72
CA TYR A 133 -6.55 5.10 6.81
C TYR A 133 -5.50 6.22 6.85
N GLU A 134 -5.00 6.70 5.70
CA GLU A 134 -3.99 7.76 5.65
C GLU A 134 -4.53 9.08 6.22
N TYR A 135 -5.81 9.39 5.98
CA TYR A 135 -6.47 10.57 6.54
C TYR A 135 -6.80 10.42 8.03
N VAL A 136 -7.36 9.28 8.44
CA VAL A 136 -7.83 9.09 9.82
C VAL A 136 -6.69 8.77 10.77
N SER A 137 -5.65 8.08 10.32
CA SER A 137 -4.54 7.69 11.19
C SER A 137 -3.67 8.87 11.63
N GLY A 138 -3.73 10.01 10.95
CA GLY A 138 -3.17 11.27 11.44
C GLY A 138 -3.82 11.75 12.74
N LEU A 139 -5.03 11.30 13.06
CA LEU A 139 -5.76 11.62 14.29
C LEU A 139 -5.53 10.59 15.41
N ASN A 140 -4.69 9.58 15.19
CA ASN A 140 -4.34 8.60 16.22
C ASN A 140 -3.48 9.29 17.29
N ARG A 141 -3.86 9.20 18.57
CA ARG A 141 -3.19 9.86 19.71
C ARG A 141 -1.67 9.66 19.71
N GLN A 142 -1.17 8.45 19.49
CA GLN A 142 0.27 8.18 19.47
C GLN A 142 0.99 8.89 18.31
N ARG A 143 0.29 9.08 17.20
CA ARG A 143 0.81 9.72 16.00
C ARG A 143 0.74 11.24 16.12
N LEU A 144 -0.34 11.75 16.70
CA LEU A 144 -0.50 13.15 17.08
C LEU A 144 0.56 13.57 18.08
N GLU A 145 0.79 12.81 19.15
CA GLU A 145 1.83 13.13 20.15
C GLU A 145 3.22 13.23 19.54
N ARG A 146 3.54 12.36 18.57
CA ARG A 146 4.83 12.38 17.87
C ARG A 146 4.94 13.52 16.86
N ASP A 147 3.89 13.74 16.08
CA ASP A 147 3.88 14.70 14.97
C ASP A 147 3.42 16.11 15.46
N TRP A 148 3.11 16.29 16.75
CA TRP A 148 2.62 17.53 17.37
C TRP A 148 3.53 18.73 17.12
N THR A 149 4.84 18.51 17.25
CA THR A 149 5.86 19.54 17.05
C THR A 149 5.96 19.99 15.59
N GLU A 150 5.60 19.13 14.63
CA GLU A 150 5.59 19.46 13.19
C GLU A 150 4.30 20.16 12.73
N ILE A 151 3.24 20.13 13.55
CA ILE A 151 1.95 20.79 13.25
C ILE A 151 1.93 22.25 13.74
N LEU A 152 2.74 22.58 14.74
CA LEU A 152 2.82 23.91 15.34
C LEU A 152 3.76 24.87 14.60
N ASP A 153 4.57 24.36 13.67
CA ASP A 153 5.40 25.11 12.73
C ASP A 153 4.70 25.27 11.37
#